data_AF-A0A1I2E4J7-F1
#
_entry.id   AF-A0A1I2E4J7-F1
#
_cell.length_a   1.000
_cell.length_b   1.000
_cell.length_c   1.000
_cell.angle_alpha   90.00
_cell.angle_beta   90.00
_cell.angle_gamma   90.00
#
_symmetry.space_group_name_H-M   'P 1'
#
loop_
_entity.id
_entity.type
_entity.pdbx_description
1 polymer ?
#
loop_
_entity_poly.entity_id
_entity_poly.type
_entity_poly.pdbx_seq_one_letter_code
_entity_poly.pdbx_strand_id
1 'polypeptide(L)' 'MQSKLIHNRIKEGGGHVLVLHPGRVQTYMQGKLDAEGDFTPDSSAIALIAIMERQLAEVKSGVCPKLVLLNPDGSQRPW' A
#
# COMPACT_ATOMS: atom_id res chain seq x y z
N MET A 1 5.18 8.71 -9.42
CA MET A 1 5.03 8.81 -10.90
C MET A 1 4.99 7.46 -11.62
N GLN A 2 5.93 6.52 -11.37
CA GLN A 2 6.00 5.23 -12.07
C GLN A 2 4.75 4.34 -11.88
N SER A 3 4.16 4.30 -10.68
CA SER A 3 2.94 3.52 -10.42
C SER A 3 1.76 3.91 -11.30
N LYS A 4 1.70 5.18 -11.73
CA LYS A 4 0.67 5.68 -12.66
C LYS A 4 0.85 5.13 -14.07
N LEU A 5 2.09 4.96 -14.52
CA LEU A 5 2.39 4.31 -15.80
C LEU A 5 1.96 2.84 -15.79
N ILE A 6 2.30 2.12 -14.71
CA ILE A 6 1.91 0.71 -14.54
C ILE A 6 0.38 0.58 -14.54
N HIS A 7 -0.30 1.36 -13.70
CA HIS A 7 -1.77 1.39 -13.62
C HIS A 7 -2.40 1.65 -14.98
N ASN A 8 -1.93 2.66 -15.71
CA ASN A 8 -2.47 2.99 -17.02
C ASN A 8 -2.31 1.86 -18.05
N ARG A 9 -1.24 1.07 -17.96
CA ARG A 9 -0.98 -0.03 -18.89
C ARG A 9 -1.78 -1.29 -18.59
N ILE A 10 -2.09 -1.57 -17.32
CA ILE A 10 -2.75 -2.83 -16.93
C ILE A 10 -4.27 -2.70 -16.73
N LYS A 11 -4.78 -1.48 -16.47
CA LYS A 11 -6.21 -1.26 -16.19
C LYS A 11 -7.13 -1.70 -17.35
N GLU A 12 -6.65 -1.59 -18.59
CA GLU A 12 -7.42 -1.99 -19.79
C GLU A 12 -7.63 -3.50 -19.86
N GLY A 13 -6.73 -4.29 -19.26
CA GLY A 13 -6.87 -5.74 -19.11
C GLY A 13 -7.54 -6.16 -17.80
N GLY A 14 -8.16 -5.24 -17.05
CA GLY A 14 -8.74 -5.52 -15.74
C GLY A 14 -7.71 -5.62 -14.59
N GLY A 15 -6.47 -5.21 -14.83
CA GLY A 15 -5.45 -5.17 -13.79
C GLY A 15 -5.66 -4.02 -12.81
N HIS A 16 -5.46 -4.29 -11.53
CA HIS A 16 -5.56 -3.30 -10.46
C HIS A 16 -4.19 -3.06 -9.82
N VAL A 17 -3.91 -1.80 -9.45
CA VAL A 17 -2.68 -1.40 -8.78
C VAL A 17 -3.02 -0.73 -7.47
N LEU A 18 -2.42 -1.23 -6.38
CA LEU A 18 -2.44 -0.61 -5.07
C LEU A 18 -1.01 -0.23 -4.70
N VAL A 19 -0.80 0.98 -4.19
CA VAL A 19 0.53 1.43 -3.74
C VAL A 19 0.47 1.64 -2.24
N LEU A 20 1.39 1.00 -1.53
CA LEU A 20 1.41 0.97 -0.07
C LEU A 20 2.74 1.50 0.42
N HIS A 21 2.67 2.45 1.35
CA HIS A 21 3.80 2.88 2.14
C HIS A 21 3.74 2.14 3.48
N PRO A 22 4.80 1.43 3.92
CA PRO A 22 4.77 0.62 5.13
C PRO A 22 4.83 1.43 6.44
N GLY A 23 4.97 2.76 6.35
CA GLY A 23 5.25 3.62 7.50
C GLY A 23 6.73 3.60 7.87
N ARG A 24 7.06 4.19 9.02
CA ARG A 24 8.41 4.11 9.58
C ARG A 24 8.50 2.84 10.41
N VAL A 25 8.92 1.74 9.78
CA VAL A 25 8.96 0.43 10.40
C VAL A 25 10.30 0.22 11.11
N GLN A 26 10.24 -0.38 12.30
CA GLN A 26 11.40 -0.78 13.10
C GLN A 26 12.22 -1.86 12.38
N THR A 27 13.06 -1.43 11.45
CA THR A 27 13.86 -2.28 10.56
C THR A 27 15.28 -1.78 10.46
N TYR A 28 16.13 -2.55 9.80
CA TYR A 28 17.53 -2.20 9.52
C TYR A 28 17.73 -1.49 8.17
N MET A 29 16.67 -1.01 7.50
CA MET A 29 16.78 -0.43 6.15
C MET A 29 17.72 0.78 6.06
N GLN A 30 17.96 1.48 7.18
CA GLN A 30 18.91 2.59 7.28
C GLN A 30 20.32 2.15 7.75
N GLY A 31 20.66 0.86 7.67
CA GLY A 31 21.94 0.29 8.10
C GLY A 31 22.08 0.07 9.61
N LYS A 32 21.09 0.50 10.41
CA LYS A 32 20.95 0.25 11.84
C LYS A 32 19.48 0.06 12.18
N LEU A 33 19.20 -0.61 13.30
CA LEU A 33 17.82 -0.77 13.77
C LEU A 33 17.21 0.60 14.08
N ASP A 34 16.08 0.90 13.43
CA ASP A 34 15.25 2.05 13.77
C ASP A 34 14.29 1.71 14.93
N ALA A 35 14.79 1.64 16.16
CA ALA A 35 13.96 1.26 17.31
C ALA A 35 12.78 2.23 17.56
N GLU A 36 12.88 3.47 17.09
CA GLU A 36 11.88 4.54 17.22
C GLU A 36 10.86 4.56 16.07
N GLY A 37 10.77 3.49 15.28
CA GLY A 37 9.76 3.36 14.24
C GLY A 37 8.35 3.26 14.83
N ASP A 38 7.39 3.92 14.20
CA ASP A 38 5.97 3.93 14.61
C ASP A 38 5.32 2.53 14.55
N PHE A 39 5.90 1.62 13.76
CA PHE A 39 5.40 0.27 13.55
C PHE A 39 6.48 -0.78 13.77
N THR A 40 6.10 -1.92 14.36
CA THR A 40 6.90 -3.15 14.24
C THR A 40 6.71 -3.74 12.83
N PRO A 41 7.61 -4.62 12.37
CA PRO A 41 7.41 -5.32 11.10
C PRO A 41 6.05 -6.03 11.01
N ASP A 42 5.66 -6.75 12.06
CA ASP A 42 4.38 -7.47 12.12
C ASP A 42 3.19 -6.52 12.08
N SER A 43 3.20 -5.42 12.86
CA SER A 43 2.05 -4.51 12.91
C SER A 43 1.85 -3.78 11.58
N SER A 44 2.94 -3.38 10.91
CA SER A 44 2.88 -2.83 9.56
C SER A 44 2.32 -3.86 8.57
N ALA A 45 2.85 -5.08 8.55
CA ALA A 45 2.40 -6.12 7.63
C ALA A 45 0.92 -6.47 7.80
N ILE A 46 0.46 -6.66 9.05
CA ILE A 46 -0.96 -6.94 9.36
C ILE A 46 -1.86 -5.82 8.83
N ALA A 47 -1.50 -4.56 9.08
CA ALA A 47 -2.28 -3.41 8.62
C ALA A 47 -2.32 -3.32 7.08
N LEU A 48 -1.20 -3.54 6.41
CA LEU A 48 -1.14 -3.53 4.94
C LEU A 48 -1.96 -4.68 4.33
N ILE A 49 -1.93 -5.87 4.91
CA ILE A 49 -2.73 -7.02 4.47
C ILE A 49 -4.22 -6.69 4.59
N ALA A 50 -4.66 -6.12 5.72
CA ALA A 50 -6.06 -5.72 5.89
C ALA A 50 -6.53 -4.70 4.83
N ILE A 51 -5.66 -3.76 4.44
CA ILE A 51 -5.94 -2.83 3.34
C ILE A 51 -6.06 -3.57 2.01
N MET A 52 -5.15 -4.51 1.72
CA MET A 52 -5.20 -5.33 0.50
C MET A 52 -6.50 -6.15 0.42
N GLU A 53 -6.90 -6.79 1.51
CA GLU A 53 -8.13 -7.60 1.58
C GLU A 53 -9.39 -6.75 1.34
N ARG A 54 -9.47 -5.58 1.99
CA ARG A 54 -10.57 -4.64 1.74
C ARG A 54 -10.61 -4.22 0.27
N GLN A 55 -9.46 -3.91 -0.30
CA GLN A 55 -9.41 -3.41 -1.67
C GLN A 55 -9.70 -4.53 -2.69
N LEU A 56 -9.32 -5.76 -2.37
CA LEU A 56 -9.73 -6.94 -3.14
C LEU A 56 -11.25 -7.16 -3.09
N ALA A 57 -11.90 -6.93 -1.95
CA ALA A 57 -13.35 -7.03 -1.83
C ALA A 57 -14.08 -5.97 -2.67
N GLU A 58 -13.58 -4.73 -2.70
CA GLU A 58 -14.09 -3.65 -3.55
C GLU A 58 -13.93 -4.00 -5.05
N VAL A 59 -12.77 -4.51 -5.47
CA VAL A 59 -12.56 -4.98 -6.84
C VAL A 59 -13.54 -6.11 -7.22
N LYS A 60 -13.74 -7.09 -6.33
CA LYS A 60 -14.66 -8.21 -6.55
C LYS A 60 -16.13 -7.79 -6.64
N SER A 61 -16.51 -6.66 -6.05
CA SER A 61 -17.87 -6.10 -6.21
C SER A 61 -18.07 -5.29 -7.49
N GLY A 62 -17.04 -5.22 -8.36
CA GLY A 62 -17.09 -4.52 -9.63
C GLY A 62 -16.69 -3.05 -9.55
N VAL A 63 -16.25 -2.57 -8.38
CA VAL A 63 -15.69 -1.23 -8.24
C VAL A 63 -14.31 -1.19 -8.90
N CYS A 64 -14.03 -0.13 -9.65
CA CYS A 64 -12.68 0.16 -10.16
C CYS A 64 -12.02 1.20 -9.24
N PRO A 65 -11.17 0.78 -8.29
CA PRO A 65 -10.59 1.69 -7.32
C PRO A 65 -9.60 2.62 -8.02
N LYS A 66 -9.59 3.88 -7.60
CA LYS A 66 -8.59 4.85 -8.07
C LYS A 66 -7.21 4.44 -7.56
N LEU A 67 -6.18 4.70 -8.36
CA LEU A 67 -4.80 4.59 -7.91
C LEU A 67 -4.56 5.58 -6.76
N VAL A 68 -4.22 5.05 -5.60
CA VAL A 68 -3.90 5.79 -4.37
C VAL A 68 -2.63 5.25 -3.73
N LEU A 69 -1.95 6.11 -2.96
CA LEU A 69 -0.85 5.73 -2.09
C LEU A 69 -1.35 5.77 -0.64
N LEU A 70 -1.33 4.63 0.05
CA LEU A 70 -1.86 4.51 1.41
C LEU A 70 -0.78 4.16 2.42
N ASN A 71 -0.92 4.72 3.62
CA ASN A 71 -0.17 4.34 4.83
C ASN A 71 -0.82 3.13 5.54
N PRO A 72 -0.15 2.54 6.55
CA PRO A 72 -0.74 1.45 7.33
C PRO A 72 -1.98 1.88 8.14
N ASP A 73 -2.11 3.16 8.48
CA ASP A 73 -3.31 3.73 9.13
C ASP A 73 -4.47 3.99 8.15
N GLY A 74 -4.30 3.66 6.86
CA GLY A 74 -5.28 3.89 5.81
C GLY A 74 -5.32 5.34 5.30
N SER A 75 -4.51 6.24 5.84
CA SER A 75 -4.42 7.61 5.35
C SER A 75 -3.79 7.66 3.95
N GLN A 76 -4.29 8.56 3.11
CA GLN A 76 -3.78 8.77 1.76
C GLN A 76 -2.59 9.75 1.78
N ARG A 77 -1.51 9.40 1.09
CA ARG A 77 -0.38 10.28 0.83
C ARG A 77 -0.47 10.95 -0.55
N PRO A 78 0.06 12.17 -0.71
CA PRO A 78 0.32 12.75 -2.02
C PRO A 78 1.39 11.94 -2.79
N TRP A 79 1.40 12.11 -4.11
CA TRP A 79 2.31 11.44 -5.04
C TRP A 79 3.72 12.00 -5.07
#